data_AF-A0A1Z4R3E0-F1
#
_entry.id   AF-A0A1Z4R3E0-F1
#
_cell.length_a   1.000
_cell.length_b   1.000
_cell.length_c   1.000
_cell.angle_alpha   90.00
_cell.angle_beta   90.00
_cell.angle_gamma   90.00
#
_symmetry.space_group_name_H-M   'P 1'
#
loop_
_entity.id
_entity.type
_entity.pdbx_description
1 polymer ?
#
loop_
_entity_poly.entity_id
_entity_poly.type
_entity_poly.pdbx_seq_one_letter_code
_entity_poly.pdbx_strand_id
1 'polypeptide(L)'
;MKFFISFGLCLISSFVMLSDVAKAEQILLLNLQYKSDKTTTKEIHFYGNDINPNSVSINDRFLLTINGKSIQLPKQLYRRLDWLRRSFSYDSLSGGIQQPKEEESCALGGASEGIILKARYLTYKNSRIVASEMKPVFGLAQNCLFTDIYKPVNLNAQEDARAVFEILNNLSLLQD
;
A
#
# COMPACT_ATOMS: atom_id res chain seq x y z
N MET A 1 -71.27 25.59 26.56
CA MET A 1 -70.69 24.67 25.55
C MET A 1 -70.01 25.55 24.51
N LYS A 2 -68.72 25.92 24.58
CA LYS A 2 -67.48 25.13 24.35
C LYS A 2 -67.60 24.17 23.17
N PHE A 3 -67.06 24.55 22.00
CA PHE A 3 -66.36 23.61 21.11
C PHE A 3 -65.20 24.33 20.41
N PHE A 4 -64.03 23.70 20.54
CA PHE A 4 -62.71 24.20 20.20
C PHE A 4 -62.39 24.03 18.72
N ILE A 5 -61.72 25.03 18.15
CA ILE A 5 -60.96 24.93 16.90
C ILE A 5 -59.67 24.17 17.21
N SER A 6 -59.43 23.02 16.57
CA SER A 6 -58.14 22.35 16.60
C SER A 6 -57.52 22.40 15.21
N PHE A 7 -56.54 23.28 15.06
CA PHE A 7 -55.65 23.39 13.91
C PHE A 7 -54.72 22.18 13.91
N GLY A 8 -54.79 21.37 12.86
CA GLY A 8 -53.78 20.35 12.58
C GLY A 8 -52.45 21.02 12.24
N LEU A 9 -51.40 20.70 13.00
CA LEU A 9 -50.02 20.98 12.61
C LEU A 9 -49.33 19.64 12.36
N CYS A 10 -49.07 19.37 11.08
CA CYS A 10 -48.29 18.23 10.61
C CYS A 10 -46.90 18.21 11.26
N LEU A 11 -46.63 17.13 11.99
CA LEU A 11 -45.30 16.65 12.35
C LEU A 11 -44.56 16.25 11.06
N ILE A 12 -43.77 17.17 10.50
CA ILE A 12 -42.75 16.81 9.49
C ILE A 12 -41.47 16.50 10.26
N SER A 13 -41.38 15.23 10.67
CA SER A 13 -40.16 14.60 11.15
C SER A 13 -39.20 14.45 9.97
N SER A 14 -38.32 15.44 9.77
CA SER A 14 -37.18 15.32 8.87
C SER A 14 -36.13 14.42 9.51
N PHE A 15 -36.31 13.10 9.38
CA PHE A 15 -35.21 12.14 9.56
C PHE A 15 -34.21 12.39 8.42
N VAL A 16 -33.29 13.32 8.62
CA VAL A 16 -32.05 13.38 7.86
C VAL A 16 -31.24 12.19 8.34
N MET A 17 -31.44 11.05 7.69
CA MET A 17 -30.51 9.93 7.74
C MET A 17 -29.22 10.41 7.07
N LEU A 18 -28.38 11.12 7.82
CA LEU A 18 -26.96 11.24 7.53
C LEU A 18 -26.43 9.80 7.62
N SER A 19 -26.46 9.12 6.48
CA SER A 19 -25.66 7.93 6.25
C SER A 19 -24.20 8.37 6.25
N ASP A 20 -23.66 8.59 7.45
CA ASP A 20 -22.24 8.48 7.72
C ASP A 20 -21.90 7.01 7.50
N VAL A 21 -21.79 6.63 6.23
CA VAL A 21 -21.03 5.47 5.81
C VAL A 21 -19.62 5.80 6.26
N ALA A 22 -19.30 5.42 7.49
CA ALA A 22 -17.95 5.47 8.03
C ALA A 22 -17.03 4.97 6.93
N LYS A 23 -16.27 5.89 6.32
CA LYS A 23 -15.23 5.54 5.36
C LYS A 23 -14.32 4.60 6.14
N ALA A 24 -14.44 3.30 5.86
CA ALA A 24 -13.55 2.33 6.49
C ALA A 24 -12.12 2.81 6.24
N GLU A 25 -11.38 2.93 7.32
CA GLU A 25 -10.03 3.46 7.31
C GLU A 25 -9.20 2.64 6.32
N GLN A 26 -8.70 3.31 5.28
CA GLN A 26 -7.88 2.67 4.28
C GLN A 26 -6.43 2.66 4.77
N ILE A 27 -5.85 1.47 4.81
CA ILE A 27 -4.54 1.22 5.38
C ILE A 27 -3.56 1.07 4.23
N LEU A 28 -2.45 1.82 4.29
CA LEU A 28 -1.38 1.73 3.29
C LEU A 28 -0.70 0.35 3.40
N LEU A 29 -0.76 -0.42 2.32
CA LEU A 29 -0.24 -1.79 2.24
C LEU A 29 1.06 -1.88 1.42
N LEU A 30 1.17 -1.14 0.31
CA LEU A 30 2.40 -1.03 -0.48
C LEU A 30 2.66 0.43 -0.82
N ASN A 31 3.94 0.80 -0.90
CA ASN A 31 4.40 2.11 -1.35
C ASN A 31 5.62 1.94 -2.27
N LEU A 32 5.47 2.25 -3.55
CA LEU A 32 6.59 2.33 -4.50
C LEU A 32 7.06 3.78 -4.58
N GLN A 33 8.34 4.02 -4.25
CA GLN A 33 8.94 5.34 -4.19
C GLN A 33 10.07 5.45 -5.23
N TYR A 34 9.98 6.44 -6.12
CA TYR A 34 11.09 6.85 -6.97
C TYR A 34 11.96 7.84 -6.21
N LYS A 35 13.25 7.57 -6.12
CA LYS A 35 14.21 8.30 -5.30
C LYS A 35 15.20 9.05 -6.18
N SER A 36 15.46 10.29 -5.79
CA SER A 36 16.59 11.09 -6.25
C SER A 36 17.24 11.68 -5.00
N ASP A 37 18.43 11.20 -4.68
CA ASP A 37 19.06 11.34 -3.37
C ASP A 37 18.08 10.93 -2.24
N LYS A 38 17.93 11.80 -1.24
CA LYS A 38 17.02 11.59 -0.11
C LYS A 38 15.57 11.95 -0.45
N THR A 39 15.32 12.56 -1.60
CA THR A 39 13.98 13.02 -1.99
C THR A 39 13.18 11.92 -2.68
N THR A 40 11.86 11.97 -2.56
CA THR A 40 10.96 11.09 -3.31
C THR A 40 10.29 11.92 -4.39
N THR A 41 10.48 11.54 -5.65
CA THR A 41 10.03 12.31 -6.82
C THR A 41 8.68 11.82 -7.36
N LYS A 42 8.34 10.55 -7.14
CA LYS A 42 7.08 9.92 -7.53
C LYS A 42 6.72 8.84 -6.52
N GLU A 43 5.45 8.71 -6.18
CA GLU A 43 4.95 7.68 -5.26
C GLU A 43 3.71 6.97 -5.81
N ILE A 44 3.66 5.66 -5.58
CA ILE A 44 2.51 4.82 -5.87
C ILE A 44 2.08 4.14 -4.58
N HIS A 45 0.85 4.39 -4.15
CA HIS A 45 0.31 3.83 -2.94
C HIS A 45 -0.77 2.82 -3.27
N PHE A 46 -0.68 1.65 -2.65
CA PHE A 46 -1.74 0.64 -2.66
C PHE A 46 -2.30 0.50 -1.24
N TYR A 47 -3.60 0.74 -1.11
CA TYR A 47 -4.33 0.69 0.14
C TYR A 47 -5.32 -0.47 0.14
N GLY A 48 -5.60 -0.99 1.34
CA GLY A 48 -6.66 -1.95 1.61
C GLY A 48 -7.38 -1.63 2.91
N ASN A 49 -8.46 -2.35 3.21
CA ASN A 49 -9.24 -2.20 4.45
C ASN A 49 -8.92 -3.25 5.52
N ASP A 50 -7.97 -4.15 5.27
CA ASP A 50 -7.42 -5.10 6.22
C ASP A 50 -5.90 -5.11 6.07
N ILE A 51 -5.19 -5.22 7.19
CA ILE A 51 -3.72 -5.33 7.20
C ILE A 51 -3.25 -6.74 6.88
N ASN A 52 -4.02 -7.76 7.29
CA ASN A 52 -3.59 -9.14 7.25
C ASN A 52 -3.76 -9.71 5.83
N PRO A 53 -2.68 -10.00 5.09
CA PRO A 53 -2.78 -10.56 3.74
C PRO A 53 -3.30 -12.01 3.72
N ASN A 54 -3.49 -12.63 4.89
CA ASN A 54 -4.04 -13.98 5.01
C ASN A 54 -5.55 -14.00 5.25
N SER A 55 -6.17 -12.89 5.65
CA SER A 55 -7.62 -12.77 5.67
C SER A 55 -8.08 -12.39 4.27
N VAL A 56 -8.89 -13.25 3.66
CA VAL A 56 -9.54 -12.97 2.38
C VAL A 56 -11.01 -12.75 2.66
N SER A 57 -11.55 -11.60 2.27
CA SER A 57 -12.95 -11.27 2.43
C SER A 57 -13.61 -10.92 1.09
N ILE A 58 -14.88 -11.27 0.96
CA ILE A 58 -15.71 -10.78 -0.15
C ILE A 58 -15.85 -9.25 -0.14
N ASN A 59 -15.64 -8.63 1.03
CA ASN A 59 -15.77 -7.20 1.27
C ASN A 59 -14.43 -6.45 1.19
N ASP A 60 -13.37 -7.09 0.70
CA ASP A 60 -12.08 -6.42 0.52
C ASP A 60 -12.22 -5.26 -0.47
N ARG A 61 -11.77 -4.09 -0.03
CA ARG A 61 -11.78 -2.84 -0.77
C ARG A 61 -10.37 -2.33 -0.89
N PHE A 62 -9.92 -2.23 -2.14
CA PHE A 62 -8.60 -1.74 -2.49
C PHE A 62 -8.69 -0.40 -3.21
N LEU A 63 -7.67 0.42 -3.02
CA LEU A 63 -7.47 1.68 -3.72
C LEU A 63 -6.01 1.76 -4.15
N LEU A 64 -5.76 2.26 -5.35
CA LEU A 64 -4.41 2.63 -5.79
C LEU A 64 -4.35 4.10 -6.16
N THR A 65 -3.30 4.79 -5.72
CA THR A 65 -3.03 6.18 -6.10
C THR A 65 -1.63 6.33 -6.67
N ILE A 66 -1.46 7.20 -7.66
CA ILE A 66 -0.15 7.64 -8.15
C ILE A 66 -0.09 9.15 -7.93
N ASN A 67 0.93 9.60 -7.20
CA ASN A 67 1.10 11.01 -6.79
C ASN A 67 -0.19 11.59 -6.17
N GLY A 68 -0.89 10.80 -5.35
CA GLY A 68 -2.14 11.19 -4.69
C GLY A 68 -3.40 11.08 -5.55
N LYS A 69 -3.29 10.86 -6.86
CA LYS A 69 -4.45 10.70 -7.75
C LYS A 69 -4.91 9.24 -7.78
N SER A 70 -6.19 9.01 -7.48
CA SER A 70 -6.82 7.68 -7.55
C SER A 70 -6.88 7.14 -8.97
N ILE A 71 -6.63 5.83 -9.13
CA ILE A 71 -6.64 5.13 -10.40
C ILE A 71 -7.48 3.88 -10.25
N GLN A 72 -8.33 3.63 -11.25
CA GLN A 72 -9.14 2.44 -11.28
C GLN A 72 -8.41 1.31 -12.00
N LEU A 73 -8.21 0.19 -11.30
CA LEU A 73 -7.66 -1.03 -11.87
C LEU A 73 -8.73 -2.12 -11.98
N PRO A 74 -8.55 -3.11 -12.88
CA PRO A 74 -9.35 -4.32 -12.86
C PRO A 74 -9.25 -5.03 -11.50
N LYS A 75 -10.37 -5.54 -10.98
CA LYS A 75 -10.43 -6.22 -9.66
C LYS A 75 -9.40 -7.34 -9.51
N GLN A 76 -9.08 -8.03 -10.60
CA GLN A 76 -8.07 -9.10 -10.63
C GLN A 76 -6.68 -8.58 -10.29
N LEU A 77 -6.32 -7.37 -10.73
CA LEU A 77 -5.00 -6.79 -10.48
C LEU A 77 -4.84 -6.38 -9.01
N TYR A 78 -5.88 -5.81 -8.40
CA TYR A 78 -5.89 -5.54 -6.95
C TYR A 78 -5.69 -6.83 -6.14
N ARG A 79 -6.42 -7.89 -6.48
CA ARG A 79 -6.26 -9.20 -5.82
C ARG A 79 -4.88 -9.80 -6.04
N ARG A 80 -4.31 -9.63 -7.23
CA ARG A 80 -2.96 -10.12 -7.54
C ARG A 80 -1.90 -9.41 -6.70
N LEU A 81 -1.98 -8.09 -6.58
CA LEU A 81 -1.09 -7.29 -5.73
C LEU A 81 -1.17 -7.72 -4.27
N ASP A 82 -2.39 -7.87 -3.74
CA ASP A 82 -2.58 -8.28 -2.36
C ASP A 82 -2.12 -9.72 -2.09
N TRP A 83 -2.38 -10.64 -3.02
CA TRP A 83 -1.90 -12.02 -2.93
C TRP A 83 -0.38 -12.11 -2.93
N LEU A 84 0.28 -11.41 -3.86
CA LEU A 84 1.74 -11.40 -3.97
C LEU A 84 2.39 -10.81 -2.71
N ARG A 85 1.83 -9.71 -2.19
CA ARG A 85 2.30 -9.05 -0.96
C ARG A 85 2.49 -10.02 0.20
N ARG A 86 1.65 -11.05 0.30
CA ARG A 86 1.69 -12.03 1.39
C ARG A 86 3.08 -12.60 1.64
N SER A 87 3.83 -12.96 0.60
CA SER A 87 5.09 -13.70 0.76
C SER A 87 6.21 -12.85 1.35
N PHE A 88 6.16 -11.53 1.20
CA PHE A 88 7.18 -10.60 1.69
C PHE A 88 6.69 -9.64 2.78
N SER A 89 5.49 -9.83 3.31
CA SER A 89 4.91 -8.97 4.37
C SER A 89 5.23 -9.43 5.80
N TYR A 90 5.96 -10.53 6.01
CA TYR A 90 6.29 -11.04 7.36
C TYR A 90 7.52 -11.93 7.37
N ASP A 91 8.28 -11.90 8.49
CA ASP A 91 9.59 -12.55 8.62
C ASP A 91 9.56 -14.04 8.34
N SER A 92 8.50 -14.75 8.77
CA SER A 92 8.41 -16.20 8.59
C SER A 92 8.23 -16.65 7.14
N LEU A 93 7.82 -15.76 6.22
CA LEU A 93 7.79 -16.07 4.78
C LEU A 93 8.90 -15.40 4.00
N SER A 94 9.21 -14.14 4.32
CA SER A 94 10.28 -13.41 3.66
C SER A 94 11.66 -13.95 4.03
N GLY A 95 11.78 -14.67 5.15
CA GLY A 95 13.07 -15.01 5.76
C GLY A 95 13.79 -13.79 6.37
N GLY A 96 13.08 -12.68 6.55
CA GLY A 96 13.65 -11.36 6.84
C GLY A 96 14.00 -10.58 5.57
N ILE A 97 14.35 -9.31 5.74
CA ILE A 97 14.81 -8.43 4.65
C ILE A 97 16.32 -8.24 4.77
N GLN A 98 17.05 -8.60 3.71
CA GLN A 98 18.47 -8.30 3.58
C GLN A 98 18.67 -6.80 3.45
N GLN A 99 19.51 -6.25 4.33
CA GLN A 99 19.90 -4.85 4.29
C GLN A 99 20.84 -4.59 3.10
N PRO A 100 20.85 -3.36 2.58
CA PRO A 100 21.76 -2.98 1.52
C PRO A 100 23.21 -3.19 1.98
N LYS A 101 24.04 -3.67 1.07
CA LYS A 101 25.48 -3.73 1.29
C LYS A 101 26.10 -2.43 0.80
N GLU A 102 27.13 -1.94 1.49
CA GLU A 102 27.96 -0.88 0.93
C GLU A 102 28.61 -1.41 -0.35
N GLU A 103 28.33 -0.76 -1.48
CA GLU A 103 28.97 -1.07 -2.75
C GLU A 103 30.27 -0.26 -2.92
N GLU A 104 31.25 -0.86 -3.61
CA GLU A 104 32.53 -0.23 -3.92
C GLU A 104 32.36 0.96 -4.88
N SER A 105 33.33 1.89 -4.84
CA SER A 105 33.28 3.24 -5.39
C SER A 105 32.61 3.38 -6.78
N CYS A 106 31.44 4.02 -6.84
CA CYS A 106 30.86 4.52 -8.08
C CYS A 106 31.56 5.84 -8.48
N ALA A 107 32.11 5.89 -9.70
CA ALA A 107 32.86 7.04 -10.21
C ALA A 107 31.99 8.05 -10.99
N LEU A 108 30.66 8.03 -10.78
CA LEU A 108 29.74 8.99 -11.40
C LEU A 108 29.54 10.21 -10.50
N GLY A 109 29.41 11.39 -11.11
CA GLY A 109 28.88 12.57 -10.44
C GLY A 109 27.38 12.70 -10.73
N GLY A 110 26.60 13.19 -9.77
CA GLY A 110 25.16 13.43 -9.94
C GLY A 110 24.35 12.97 -8.73
N ALA A 111 23.02 12.93 -8.91
CA ALA A 111 22.10 12.44 -7.90
C ALA A 111 22.08 10.91 -7.85
N SER A 112 21.89 10.35 -6.66
CA SER A 112 21.64 8.92 -6.45
C SER A 112 20.21 8.57 -6.86
N GLU A 113 20.03 7.74 -7.90
CA GLU A 113 18.70 7.46 -8.48
C GLU A 113 18.33 5.99 -8.38
N GLY A 114 17.13 5.72 -7.89
CA GLY A 114 16.64 4.36 -7.70
C GLY A 114 15.17 4.31 -7.30
N ILE A 115 14.68 3.10 -7.09
CA ILE A 115 13.28 2.85 -6.73
C ILE A 115 13.24 1.93 -5.53
N ILE A 116 12.41 2.25 -4.54
CA ILE A 116 12.19 1.44 -3.34
C ILE A 116 10.73 1.03 -3.28
N LEU A 117 10.48 -0.28 -3.20
CA LEU A 117 9.19 -0.82 -2.80
C LEU A 117 9.19 -1.07 -1.30
N LYS A 118 8.24 -0.43 -0.62
CA LYS A 118 7.92 -0.67 0.78
C LYS A 118 6.62 -1.44 0.91
N ALA A 119 6.54 -2.32 1.90
CA ALA A 119 5.34 -3.07 2.24
C ALA A 119 4.98 -2.88 3.71
N ARG A 120 3.68 -2.97 4.02
CA ARG A 120 3.20 -3.12 5.39
C ARG A 120 3.66 -4.46 5.91
N TYR A 121 4.65 -4.41 6.77
CA TYR A 121 5.32 -5.55 7.36
C TYR A 121 4.72 -5.87 8.72
N LEU A 122 4.37 -7.13 8.94
CA LEU A 122 3.65 -7.61 10.12
C LEU A 122 4.54 -8.53 10.93
N THR A 123 4.60 -8.29 12.24
CA THR A 123 5.23 -9.21 13.18
C THR A 123 4.17 -10.02 13.89
N TYR A 124 4.27 -11.35 13.80
CA TYR A 124 3.36 -12.28 14.46
C TYR A 124 3.98 -12.86 15.74
N LYS A 125 3.20 -12.88 16.81
CA LYS A 125 3.51 -13.62 18.04
C LYS A 125 2.24 -14.31 18.52
N ASN A 126 2.31 -15.62 18.78
CA ASN A 126 1.17 -16.43 19.21
C ASN A 126 -0.07 -16.24 18.31
N SER A 127 0.12 -16.30 16.98
CA SER A 127 -0.93 -16.11 15.97
C SER A 127 -1.65 -14.77 15.99
N ARG A 128 -1.07 -13.75 16.63
CA ARG A 128 -1.58 -12.38 16.64
C ARG A 128 -0.55 -11.41 16.07
N ILE A 129 -1.03 -10.38 15.38
CA ILE A 129 -0.19 -9.27 14.90
C ILE A 129 0.16 -8.42 16.13
N VAL A 130 1.46 -8.30 16.42
CA VAL A 130 1.98 -7.50 17.55
C VAL A 130 2.70 -6.23 17.09
N ALA A 131 3.08 -6.14 15.83
CA ALA A 131 3.63 -4.93 15.23
C ALA A 131 3.25 -4.84 13.75
N SER A 132 3.14 -3.60 13.25
CA SER A 132 2.73 -3.29 11.89
C SER A 132 3.40 -1.99 11.45
N GLU A 133 4.34 -2.07 10.52
CA GLU A 133 5.14 -0.92 10.07
C GLU A 133 5.45 -1.01 8.57
N MET A 134 5.73 0.13 7.92
CA MET A 134 6.16 0.12 6.52
C MET A 134 7.66 -0.16 6.45
N LYS A 135 8.07 -1.27 5.84
CA LYS A 135 9.48 -1.61 5.62
C LYS A 135 9.83 -1.62 4.15
N PRO A 136 11.05 -1.19 3.77
CA PRO A 136 11.57 -1.49 2.44
C PRO A 136 11.71 -3.01 2.30
N VAL A 137 11.21 -3.53 1.20
CA VAL A 137 11.24 -4.98 0.90
C VAL A 137 11.96 -5.27 -0.40
N PHE A 138 12.02 -4.30 -1.32
CA PHE A 138 12.72 -4.43 -2.58
C PHE A 138 13.29 -3.07 -3.00
N GLY A 139 14.51 -3.05 -3.53
CA GLY A 139 15.15 -1.86 -4.09
C GLY A 139 15.76 -2.15 -5.46
N LEU A 140 15.69 -1.18 -6.37
CA LEU A 140 16.29 -1.25 -7.70
C LEU A 140 17.07 0.04 -7.97
N ALA A 141 18.38 -0.09 -8.22
CA ALA A 141 19.22 1.02 -8.64
C ALA A 141 18.93 1.39 -10.09
N GLN A 142 18.79 2.69 -10.36
CA GLN A 142 18.78 3.24 -11.72
C GLN A 142 20.16 3.73 -12.14
N ASN A 143 21.04 4.02 -11.17
CA ASN A 143 22.45 4.33 -11.40
C ASN A 143 23.33 3.72 -10.29
N CYS A 144 24.66 3.70 -10.49
CA CYS A 144 25.57 3.10 -9.49
C CYS A 144 25.71 3.92 -8.19
N LEU A 145 25.14 5.13 -8.13
CA LEU A 145 25.14 5.94 -6.92
C LEU A 145 24.06 5.48 -5.93
N PHE A 146 23.11 4.65 -6.36
CA PHE A 146 22.02 4.17 -5.54
C PHE A 146 22.36 2.83 -4.89
N THR A 147 22.60 2.86 -3.59
CA THR A 147 23.04 1.69 -2.82
C THR A 147 21.91 1.04 -2.03
N ASP A 148 20.71 1.64 -1.96
CA ASP A 148 19.56 1.18 -1.16
C ASP A 148 18.84 -0.03 -1.81
N ILE A 149 19.58 -1.11 -2.04
CA ILE A 149 19.11 -2.37 -2.59
C ILE A 149 18.65 -3.30 -1.48
N TYR A 150 17.34 -3.40 -1.29
CA TYR A 150 16.70 -4.34 -0.37
C TYR A 150 16.22 -5.57 -1.12
N LYS A 151 16.19 -6.72 -0.44
CA LYS A 151 15.49 -7.91 -0.94
C LYS A 151 15.09 -8.85 0.21
N PRO A 152 14.00 -9.61 0.08
CA PRO A 152 13.71 -10.71 0.99
C PRO A 152 14.83 -11.76 0.92
N VAL A 153 15.05 -12.48 2.03
CA VAL A 153 16.02 -13.60 2.08
C VAL A 153 15.47 -14.82 1.35
N ASN A 154 14.16 -15.05 1.43
CA ASN A 154 13.46 -16.12 0.73
C ASN A 154 13.34 -15.78 -0.77
N LEU A 155 13.79 -16.70 -1.63
CA LEU A 155 13.79 -16.51 -3.08
C LEU A 155 12.39 -16.33 -3.68
N ASN A 156 11.38 -17.05 -3.19
CA ASN A 156 10.01 -16.89 -3.68
C ASN A 156 9.45 -15.52 -3.31
N ALA A 157 9.70 -15.07 -2.06
CA ALA A 157 9.32 -13.74 -1.61
C ALA A 157 10.04 -12.64 -2.41
N GLN A 158 11.30 -12.87 -2.81
CA GLN A 158 12.05 -11.97 -3.67
C GLN A 158 11.41 -11.85 -5.07
N GLU A 159 11.05 -12.96 -5.69
CA GLU A 159 10.39 -12.95 -7.01
C GLU A 159 9.00 -12.32 -6.96
N ASP A 160 8.23 -12.57 -5.89
CA ASP A 160 6.92 -11.95 -5.70
C ASP A 160 7.04 -10.44 -5.48
N ALA A 161 8.05 -9.98 -4.72
CA ALA A 161 8.33 -8.57 -4.53
C ALA A 161 8.74 -7.89 -5.86
N ARG A 162 9.56 -8.56 -6.68
CA ARG A 162 9.90 -8.12 -8.04
C ARG A 162 8.66 -8.03 -8.93
N ALA A 163 7.77 -9.02 -8.88
CA ALA A 163 6.54 -9.01 -9.66
C ALA A 163 5.60 -7.85 -9.26
N VAL A 164 5.47 -7.56 -7.97
CA VAL A 164 4.73 -6.38 -7.48
C VAL A 164 5.37 -5.10 -7.96
N PHE A 165 6.69 -4.98 -7.84
CA PHE A 165 7.45 -3.85 -8.36
C PHE A 165 7.14 -3.62 -9.85
N GLU A 166 7.22 -4.65 -10.69
CA GLU A 166 6.99 -4.56 -12.14
C GLU A 166 5.56 -4.11 -12.46
N ILE A 167 4.56 -4.68 -11.77
CA ILE A 167 3.16 -4.27 -11.95
C ILE A 167 3.00 -2.78 -11.65
N LEU A 168 3.47 -2.32 -10.49
CA LEU A 168 3.33 -0.93 -10.06
C LEU A 168 4.13 0.03 -10.95
N ASN A 169 5.36 -0.34 -11.32
CA ASN A 169 6.23 0.43 -12.20
C ASN A 169 5.58 0.61 -13.59
N ASN A 170 5.04 -0.47 -14.17
CA ASN A 170 4.36 -0.41 -15.47
C ASN A 170 3.11 0.47 -15.43
N LEU A 171 2.31 0.41 -14.37
CA LEU A 171 1.17 1.31 -14.20
C LEU A 171 1.59 2.79 -14.19
N SER A 172 2.78 3.07 -13.67
CA SER A 172 3.31 4.42 -13.57
C SER A 172 3.75 5.00 -14.93
N LEU A 173 4.21 4.14 -15.84
CA LEU A 173 4.64 4.51 -17.18
C LEU A 173 3.45 4.78 -18.11
N LEU A 174 2.27 4.23 -17.80
CA LEU A 174 1.05 4.44 -18.60
C LEU A 174 0.35 5.78 -18.29
N GLN A 175 0.88 6.58 -17.37
CA GLN A 175 0.27 7.85 -16.95
C GLN A 175 1.07 9.09 -17.30
N ASP A 176 2.26 8.89 -17.86
CA ASP A 176 3.11 9.94 -18.44
C ASP A 176 2.81 10.06 -19.94
#